data_AF-A0A284VSP9-F1
#
_entry.id   AF-A0A284VSP9-F1
#
_cell.length_a   1.000
_cell.length_b   1.000
_cell.length_c   1.000
_cell.angle_alpha   90.00
_cell.angle_beta   90.00
_cell.angle_gamma   90.00
#
_symmetry.space_group_name_H-M   'P 1'
#
loop_
_entity.id
_entity.type
_entity.pdbx_description
1 polymer ?
#
loop_
_entity_poly.entity_id
_entity_poly.type
_entity_poly.pdbx_seq_one_letter_code
_entity_poly.pdbx_strand_id
1 'polypeptide(L)'
;MKYAELSTKFRKFFELPSSPVAVRIMNENTEQKSASQPMRFCEMVRRSAVYGESFVFGVEELTCTSAELALGFTEPSYGEVYPRIKPANTKLVSVSPLERTEKKPDVVIVVGNPRKIMRISTILAQLHEKRPVEAKFKGEFAVCGECTAIPYMEKKVNLSLLCNGARMFSGYRDDEIVLGFPLDDFIRIAESTEEKEITSALCGCIMDDIPKGAVTAIEKIGFGKGTDQFFGRFGEEIVRLYTPKDKDGKIASLTLHVPVKFKDNETASSVNEKARELLQAPLLHRVRDNWVDIALPIDLGETLNRASMRGEKFEALIRGGIDTILKEVEKVKRKAAT
;
A
#
# COMPACT_ATOMS: atom_id res chain seq x y z
N MET A 1 20.43 4.97 -13.05
CA MET A 1 20.60 4.58 -11.62
C MET A 1 19.73 5.39 -10.66
N LYS A 2 19.60 6.73 -10.76
CA LYS A 2 18.76 7.55 -9.85
C LYS A 2 17.29 7.07 -9.73
N TYR A 3 16.63 6.72 -10.84
CA TYR A 3 15.21 6.35 -10.82
C TYR A 3 14.91 4.97 -10.22
N ALA A 4 15.85 4.03 -10.30
CA ALA A 4 15.70 2.69 -9.70
C ALA A 4 15.62 2.76 -8.18
N GLU A 5 16.46 3.59 -7.57
CA GLU A 5 16.45 3.86 -6.13
C GLU A 5 15.16 4.55 -5.71
N LEU A 6 14.76 5.63 -6.41
CA LEU A 6 13.51 6.34 -6.13
C LEU A 6 12.28 5.43 -6.24
N SER A 7 12.20 4.61 -7.30
CA SER A 7 11.12 3.63 -7.48
C SER A 7 11.08 2.64 -6.32
N THR A 8 12.23 2.07 -5.95
CA THR A 8 12.33 1.10 -4.85
C THR A 8 11.89 1.71 -3.52
N LYS A 9 12.38 2.92 -3.22
CA LYS A 9 12.08 3.65 -1.99
C LYS A 9 10.60 3.97 -1.88
N PHE A 10 10.02 4.55 -2.94
CA PHE A 10 8.60 4.87 -3.03
C PHE A 10 7.71 3.64 -2.87
N ARG A 11 8.01 2.55 -3.59
CA ARG A 11 7.23 1.30 -3.53
C ARG A 11 7.25 0.67 -2.15
N LYS A 12 8.42 0.61 -1.50
CA LYS A 12 8.55 0.04 -0.16
C LYS A 12 7.72 0.84 0.85
N PHE A 13 7.83 2.16 0.84
CA PHE A 13 7.15 3.02 1.80
C PHE A 13 5.61 2.97 1.67
N PHE A 14 5.10 3.02 0.44
CA PHE A 14 3.66 2.99 0.17
C PHE A 14 3.09 1.58 -0.03
N GLU A 15 3.92 0.54 0.10
CA GLU A 15 3.55 -0.87 -0.06
C GLU A 15 2.87 -1.14 -1.43
N LEU A 16 3.40 -0.53 -2.49
CA LEU A 16 2.81 -0.63 -3.82
C LEU A 16 3.18 -1.98 -4.48
N PRO A 17 2.18 -2.74 -4.98
CA PRO A 17 2.42 -4.06 -5.54
C PRO A 17 3.13 -3.98 -6.90
N SER A 18 2.86 -2.93 -7.65
CA SER A 18 3.39 -2.68 -9.00
C SER A 18 4.44 -1.56 -9.00
N SER A 19 5.18 -1.49 -10.10
CA SER A 19 6.15 -0.43 -10.34
C SER A 19 5.46 0.88 -10.77
N PRO A 20 5.93 2.05 -10.29
CA PRO A 20 5.66 3.32 -10.95
C PRO A 20 6.10 3.26 -12.41
N VAL A 21 5.33 3.87 -13.30
CA VAL A 21 5.56 3.80 -14.75
C VAL A 21 6.01 5.17 -15.25
N ALA A 22 7.19 5.20 -15.85
CA ALA A 22 7.73 6.33 -16.56
C ALA A 22 7.06 6.46 -17.95
N VAL A 23 6.50 7.64 -18.22
CA VAL A 23 5.96 8.03 -19.52
C VAL A 23 6.73 9.23 -20.06
N ARG A 24 7.13 9.18 -21.32
CA ARG A 24 7.77 10.29 -22.03
C ARG A 24 7.09 10.53 -23.37
N ILE A 25 6.84 11.80 -23.67
CA ILE A 25 6.18 12.27 -24.89
C ILE A 25 7.26 12.87 -25.80
N MET A 26 7.32 12.41 -27.05
CA MET A 26 8.35 12.81 -28.00
C MET A 26 7.72 13.41 -29.25
N ASN A 27 8.23 14.58 -29.67
CA ASN A 27 7.73 15.31 -30.84
C ASN A 27 8.53 14.99 -32.11
N GLU A 28 9.53 14.12 -32.00
CA GLU A 28 10.42 13.70 -33.07
C GLU A 28 10.53 12.16 -33.11
N ASN A 29 10.81 11.59 -34.28
CA ASN A 29 11.00 10.15 -34.47
C ASN A 29 12.45 9.74 -34.17
N THR A 30 12.90 9.95 -32.94
CA THR A 30 14.30 9.73 -32.54
C THR A 30 14.57 8.31 -32.03
N GLU A 31 13.54 7.49 -31.82
CA GLU A 31 13.68 6.18 -31.19
C GLU A 31 12.97 5.07 -31.96
N GLN A 32 13.50 3.86 -31.84
CA GLN A 32 12.96 2.69 -32.49
C GLN A 32 11.70 2.21 -31.76
N LYS A 33 10.62 2.02 -32.51
CA LYS A 33 9.37 1.45 -31.98
C LYS A 33 9.59 0.02 -31.50
N SER A 34 8.86 -0.36 -30.45
CA SER A 34 8.87 -1.72 -29.93
C SER A 34 8.21 -2.68 -30.93
N ALA A 35 8.77 -3.89 -31.05
CA ALA A 35 8.14 -4.98 -31.77
C ALA A 35 7.03 -5.58 -30.90
N SER A 36 5.85 -4.95 -30.90
CA SER A 36 4.67 -5.39 -30.17
C SER A 36 3.41 -5.21 -31.01
N GLN A 37 2.40 -6.05 -30.79
CA GLN A 37 1.09 -5.86 -31.41
C GLN A 37 0.43 -4.54 -30.94
N PRO A 38 -0.36 -3.87 -31.78
CA PRO A 38 -1.11 -2.69 -31.38
C PRO A 38 -1.99 -2.97 -30.16
N MET A 39 -1.99 -2.04 -29.20
CA MET A 39 -2.75 -2.20 -27.95
C MET A 39 -3.19 -0.85 -27.38
N ARG A 40 -3.95 -0.88 -26.29
CA ARG A 40 -4.40 0.34 -25.62
C ARG A 40 -3.27 0.92 -24.77
N PHE A 41 -3.16 2.25 -24.71
CA PHE A 41 -2.18 2.90 -23.83
C PHE A 41 -2.31 2.47 -22.35
N CYS A 42 -3.53 2.35 -21.84
CA CYS A 42 -3.75 1.87 -20.47
C CYS A 42 -3.27 0.42 -20.26
N GLU A 43 -3.26 -0.41 -21.31
CA GLU A 43 -2.72 -1.76 -21.28
C GLU A 43 -1.19 -1.74 -21.22
N MET A 44 -0.54 -0.89 -22.04
CA MET A 44 0.91 -0.69 -21.98
C MET A 44 1.35 -0.24 -20.58
N VAL A 45 0.64 0.72 -19.98
CA VAL A 45 0.90 1.16 -18.60
C VAL A 45 0.70 0.03 -17.60
N ARG A 46 -0.36 -0.78 -17.73
CA ARG A 46 -0.60 -1.93 -16.84
C ARG A 46 0.53 -2.95 -16.94
N ARG A 47 0.88 -3.36 -18.17
CA ARG A 47 1.93 -4.36 -18.42
C ARG A 47 3.28 -3.87 -17.95
N SER A 48 3.56 -2.58 -18.13
CA SER A 48 4.75 -1.96 -17.59
C SER A 48 4.80 -2.00 -16.06
N ALA A 49 3.70 -1.61 -15.41
CA ALA A 49 3.60 -1.59 -13.96
C ALA A 49 3.71 -2.99 -13.32
N VAL A 50 3.08 -4.01 -13.93
CA VAL A 50 2.91 -5.34 -13.32
C VAL A 50 3.94 -6.36 -13.82
N TYR A 51 4.24 -6.36 -15.11
CA TYR A 51 5.12 -7.34 -15.76
C TYR A 51 6.52 -6.78 -16.08
N GLY A 52 6.74 -5.48 -15.90
CA GLY A 52 8.02 -4.84 -16.15
C GLY A 52 8.32 -4.59 -17.63
N GLU A 53 7.33 -4.69 -18.51
CA GLU A 53 7.47 -4.48 -19.95
C GLU A 53 7.73 -3.00 -20.30
N SER A 54 8.42 -2.75 -21.41
CA SER A 54 8.69 -1.40 -21.90
C SER A 54 8.30 -1.26 -23.37
N PHE A 55 7.76 -0.11 -23.73
CA PHE A 55 7.16 0.16 -25.03
C PHE A 55 7.63 1.52 -25.56
N VAL A 56 7.88 1.59 -26.86
CA VAL A 56 7.99 2.82 -27.65
C VAL A 56 7.03 2.67 -28.81
N PHE A 57 6.08 3.58 -28.95
CA PHE A 57 4.99 3.45 -29.91
C PHE A 57 4.58 4.80 -30.50
N GLY A 58 4.04 4.77 -31.73
CA GLY A 58 3.37 5.90 -32.38
C GLY A 58 1.87 5.63 -32.54
N VAL A 59 1.20 6.48 -33.33
CA VAL A 59 -0.26 6.41 -33.49
C VAL A 59 -0.77 5.07 -34.05
N GLU A 60 -0.05 4.48 -35.01
CA GLU A 60 -0.44 3.21 -35.66
C GLU A 60 -0.45 2.00 -34.72
N GLU A 61 0.24 2.10 -33.59
CA GLU A 61 0.29 1.03 -32.58
C GLU A 61 -0.75 1.22 -31.46
N LEU A 62 -1.58 2.26 -31.53
CA LEU A 62 -2.69 2.51 -30.59
C LEU A 62 -4.02 1.98 -31.12
N THR A 63 -4.74 1.23 -30.28
CA THR A 63 -6.10 0.73 -30.61
C THR A 63 -7.23 1.56 -30.00
N CYS A 64 -6.92 2.69 -29.37
CA CYS A 64 -7.91 3.52 -28.67
C CYS A 64 -7.83 4.98 -29.11
N THR A 65 -8.87 5.45 -29.80
CA THR A 65 -9.00 6.84 -30.26
C THR A 65 -8.91 7.86 -29.11
N SER A 66 -9.43 7.52 -27.92
CA SER A 66 -9.27 8.39 -26.75
C SER A 66 -7.80 8.59 -26.36
N ALA A 67 -6.96 7.56 -26.49
CA ALA A 67 -5.53 7.67 -26.21
C ALA A 67 -4.81 8.44 -27.31
N GLU A 68 -5.13 8.21 -28.57
CA GLU A 68 -4.61 8.96 -29.71
C GLU A 68 -4.83 10.48 -29.54
N LEU A 69 -6.07 10.87 -29.23
CA LEU A 69 -6.43 12.27 -29.00
C LEU A 69 -5.79 12.84 -27.73
N ALA A 70 -5.88 12.13 -26.59
CA ALA A 70 -5.36 12.65 -25.33
C ALA A 70 -3.83 12.80 -25.31
N LEU A 71 -3.11 11.86 -25.93
CA LEU A 71 -1.65 11.91 -26.00
C LEU A 71 -1.15 12.87 -27.08
N GLY A 72 -2.03 13.56 -27.81
CA GLY A 72 -1.66 14.60 -28.77
C GLY A 72 -1.04 14.05 -30.06
N PHE A 73 -1.44 12.86 -30.50
CA PHE A 73 -1.04 12.35 -31.82
C PHE A 73 -1.84 13.03 -32.94
N THR A 74 -3.11 13.32 -32.69
CA THR A 74 -4.05 13.83 -33.70
C THR A 74 -4.88 14.98 -33.12
N GLU A 75 -5.09 16.03 -33.91
CA GLU A 75 -6.04 17.10 -33.57
C GLU A 75 -7.49 16.59 -33.71
N PRO A 76 -8.40 16.91 -32.77
CA PRO A 76 -9.79 16.51 -32.88
C PRO A 76 -10.47 17.20 -34.07
N SER A 77 -11.20 16.41 -34.85
CA SER A 77 -11.89 16.89 -36.06
C SER A 77 -13.13 17.76 -35.77
N TYR A 78 -13.74 17.58 -34.59
CA TYR A 78 -14.91 18.35 -34.16
C TYR A 78 -14.97 18.44 -32.62
N GLY A 79 -15.39 19.60 -32.11
CA GLY A 79 -15.56 19.85 -30.69
C GLY A 79 -14.25 19.98 -29.91
N GLU A 80 -14.36 20.43 -28.65
CA GLU A 80 -13.21 20.45 -27.75
C GLU A 80 -13.07 19.09 -27.05
N VAL A 81 -11.94 18.42 -27.30
CA VAL A 81 -11.54 17.23 -26.55
C VAL A 81 -10.64 17.65 -25.40
N TYR A 82 -11.12 17.41 -24.18
CA TYR A 82 -10.38 17.59 -22.94
C TYR A 82 -10.50 16.35 -22.05
N PRO A 83 -9.43 15.90 -21.38
CA PRO A 83 -8.06 16.44 -21.43
C PRO A 83 -7.23 15.88 -22.59
N ARG A 84 -6.34 16.71 -23.15
CA ARG A 84 -5.35 16.31 -24.16
C ARG A 84 -4.09 17.18 -24.16
N ILE A 85 -3.01 16.64 -24.72
CA ILE A 85 -1.79 17.38 -25.03
C ILE A 85 -2.07 18.32 -26.21
N LYS A 86 -1.67 19.59 -26.08
CA LYS A 86 -1.83 20.65 -27.09
C LYS A 86 -0.47 21.34 -27.35
N PRO A 87 -0.08 21.59 -28.61
CA PRO A 87 -0.71 21.10 -29.84
C PRO A 87 -0.53 19.58 -30.01
N ALA A 88 -1.29 18.95 -30.90
CA ALA A 88 -1.13 17.54 -31.23
C ALA A 88 0.09 17.33 -32.15
N ASN A 89 1.28 17.39 -31.55
CA ASN A 89 2.57 17.20 -32.22
C ASN A 89 3.35 15.97 -31.73
N THR A 90 2.72 15.09 -30.94
CA THR A 90 3.33 13.86 -30.46
C THR A 90 3.58 12.91 -31.63
N LYS A 91 4.82 12.40 -31.74
CA LYS A 91 5.23 11.42 -32.74
C LYS A 91 5.45 10.05 -32.15
N LEU A 92 6.04 10.00 -30.96
CA LEU A 92 6.28 8.77 -30.21
C LEU A 92 5.96 8.98 -28.73
N VAL A 93 5.58 7.91 -28.06
CA VAL A 93 5.47 7.83 -26.60
C VAL A 93 6.25 6.62 -26.13
N SER A 94 7.03 6.78 -25.07
CA SER A 94 7.70 5.66 -24.40
C SER A 94 7.10 5.41 -23.02
N VAL A 95 6.86 4.14 -22.70
CA VAL A 95 6.32 3.65 -21.43
C VAL A 95 7.29 2.61 -20.88
N SER A 96 7.75 2.76 -19.65
CA SER A 96 8.66 1.80 -19.01
C SER A 96 8.47 1.79 -17.50
N PRO A 97 8.85 0.72 -16.78
CA PRO A 97 8.93 0.78 -15.33
C PRO A 97 9.96 1.85 -14.96
N LEU A 98 9.65 2.69 -13.98
CA LEU A 98 10.51 3.81 -13.60
C LEU A 98 11.94 3.35 -13.26
N GLU A 99 12.08 2.19 -12.63
CA GLU A 99 13.39 1.61 -12.31
C GLU A 99 14.23 1.15 -13.51
N ARG A 100 13.61 0.97 -14.68
CA ARG A 100 14.28 0.58 -15.93
C ARG A 100 14.50 1.76 -16.86
N THR A 101 14.04 2.95 -16.49
CA THR A 101 14.14 4.13 -17.35
C THR A 101 15.52 4.79 -17.24
N GLU A 102 16.13 5.08 -18.38
CA GLU A 102 17.40 5.81 -18.46
C GLU A 102 17.21 7.28 -18.84
N LYS A 103 16.13 7.58 -19.57
CA LYS A 103 15.79 8.93 -20.01
C LYS A 103 14.91 9.61 -18.97
N LYS A 104 14.92 10.95 -18.94
CA LYS A 104 14.04 11.73 -18.08
C LYS A 104 12.57 11.51 -18.50
N PRO A 105 11.71 10.95 -17.63
CA PRO A 105 10.28 10.88 -17.93
C PRO A 105 9.62 12.26 -17.79
N ASP A 106 8.55 12.47 -18.54
CA ASP A 106 7.73 13.68 -18.41
C ASP A 106 6.65 13.50 -17.34
N VAL A 107 6.11 12.29 -17.26
CA VAL A 107 5.06 11.90 -16.31
C VAL A 107 5.43 10.57 -15.67
N VAL A 108 5.14 10.44 -14.38
CA VAL A 108 5.19 9.15 -13.68
C VAL A 108 3.77 8.75 -13.29
N ILE A 109 3.37 7.53 -13.65
CA ILE A 109 2.04 6.99 -13.34
C ILE A 109 2.17 5.94 -12.22
N VAL A 110 1.34 6.07 -11.19
CA VAL A 110 1.26 5.13 -10.07
C VAL A 110 -0.12 4.50 -10.05
N VAL A 111 -0.16 3.17 -9.95
CA VAL A 111 -1.39 2.40 -9.74
C VAL A 111 -1.44 1.95 -8.28
N GLY A 112 -2.55 2.22 -7.60
CA GLY A 112 -2.72 1.84 -6.20
C GLY A 112 -4.19 1.72 -5.83
N ASN A 113 -4.46 1.32 -4.58
CA ASN A 113 -5.83 1.32 -4.05
C ASN A 113 -6.12 2.62 -3.27
N PRO A 114 -7.39 2.93 -2.93
CA PRO A 114 -7.75 4.16 -2.23
C PRO A 114 -6.92 4.44 -0.98
N ARG A 115 -6.58 3.41 -0.19
CA ARG A 115 -5.77 3.56 1.02
C ARG A 115 -4.35 4.05 0.70
N LYS A 116 -3.70 3.48 -0.32
CA LYS A 116 -2.33 3.87 -0.71
C LYS A 116 -2.32 5.25 -1.34
N ILE A 117 -3.30 5.54 -2.21
CA ILE A 117 -3.44 6.86 -2.83
C ILE A 117 -3.72 7.92 -1.77
N MET A 118 -4.56 7.65 -0.76
CA MET A 118 -4.79 8.57 0.37
C MET A 118 -3.48 8.89 1.13
N ARG A 119 -2.66 7.88 1.43
CA ARG A 119 -1.34 8.09 2.08
C ARG A 119 -0.45 9.00 1.23
N ILE A 120 -0.39 8.75 -0.07
CA ILE A 120 0.39 9.57 -1.01
C ILE A 120 -0.14 11.01 -1.05
N SER A 121 -1.46 11.19 -1.16
CA SER A 121 -2.11 12.51 -1.17
C SER A 121 -1.86 13.31 0.11
N THR A 122 -1.78 12.63 1.25
CA THR A 122 -1.51 13.30 2.53
C THR A 122 -0.09 13.86 2.58
N ILE A 123 0.88 13.12 2.05
CA ILE A 123 2.29 13.55 1.97
C ILE A 123 2.44 14.68 0.94
N LEU A 124 1.81 14.52 -0.22
CA LEU A 124 1.72 15.59 -1.22
C LEU A 124 1.21 16.90 -0.61
N ALA A 125 0.09 16.86 0.10
CA ALA A 125 -0.46 18.05 0.74
C ALA A 125 0.56 18.71 1.69
N GLN A 126 1.29 17.94 2.51
CA GLN A 126 2.33 18.50 3.39
C GLN A 126 3.46 19.17 2.60
N LEU A 127 3.94 18.52 1.54
CA LEU A 127 4.99 19.06 0.66
C LEU A 127 4.54 20.30 -0.12
N HIS A 128 3.23 20.49 -0.27
CA HIS A 128 2.62 21.66 -0.90
C HIS A 128 1.95 22.60 0.11
N GLU A 129 2.60 22.89 1.24
CA GLU A 129 2.14 23.89 2.22
C GLU A 129 0.71 23.61 2.76
N LYS A 130 0.37 22.33 2.96
CA LYS A 130 -0.96 21.86 3.39
C LYS A 130 -2.10 22.20 2.42
N ARG A 131 -1.80 22.50 1.16
CA ARG A 131 -2.83 22.71 0.12
C ARG A 131 -3.50 21.38 -0.23
N PRO A 132 -4.82 21.41 -0.55
CA PRO A 132 -5.52 20.21 -0.97
C PRO A 132 -4.96 19.69 -2.30
N VAL A 133 -4.98 18.37 -2.46
CA VAL A 133 -4.72 17.73 -3.76
C VAL A 133 -5.99 17.88 -4.61
N GLU A 134 -5.89 18.64 -5.70
CA GLU A 134 -6.97 18.81 -6.68
C GLU A 134 -7.07 17.57 -7.57
N ALA A 135 -8.29 17.15 -7.92
CA ALA A 135 -8.54 16.05 -8.86
C ALA A 135 -9.53 16.49 -9.94
N LYS A 136 -9.13 16.37 -11.21
CA LYS A 136 -9.92 16.65 -12.40
C LYS A 136 -10.15 15.34 -13.16
N PHE A 137 -11.38 14.85 -13.16
CA PHE A 137 -11.74 13.64 -13.89
C PHE A 137 -13.20 13.69 -14.38
N LYS A 138 -13.48 12.96 -15.46
CA LYS A 138 -14.82 12.70 -16.03
C LYS A 138 -15.15 11.21 -16.08
N GLY A 139 -14.21 10.33 -15.72
CA GLY A 139 -14.39 8.87 -15.90
C GLY A 139 -14.17 8.42 -17.35
N GLU A 140 -13.61 9.31 -18.18
CA GLU A 140 -13.26 9.11 -19.58
C GLU A 140 -11.82 9.60 -19.78
N PHE A 141 -11.12 9.10 -20.80
CA PHE A 141 -9.71 9.45 -21.01
C PHE A 141 -8.84 9.22 -19.76
N ALA A 142 -9.13 8.19 -18.97
CA ALA A 142 -8.53 7.97 -17.65
C ALA A 142 -6.98 8.00 -17.65
N VAL A 143 -6.33 6.90 -18.06
CA VAL A 143 -4.87 6.81 -17.96
C VAL A 143 -4.18 7.77 -18.94
N CYS A 144 -4.69 7.88 -20.17
CA CYS A 144 -4.11 8.71 -21.24
C CYS A 144 -4.32 10.22 -21.06
N GLY A 145 -5.46 10.63 -20.53
CA GLY A 145 -5.84 12.03 -20.40
C GLY A 145 -5.67 12.51 -18.96
N GLU A 146 -6.45 11.95 -18.05
CA GLU A 146 -6.50 12.38 -16.64
C GLU A 146 -5.16 12.14 -15.93
N CYS A 147 -4.47 11.02 -16.18
CA CYS A 147 -3.20 10.71 -15.52
C CYS A 147 -1.95 10.88 -16.39
N THR A 148 -2.09 11.29 -17.67
CA THR A 148 -0.92 11.60 -18.52
C THR A 148 -1.00 13.00 -19.08
N ALA A 149 -2.04 13.34 -19.86
CA ALA A 149 -2.15 14.65 -20.47
C ALA A 149 -2.26 15.81 -19.44
N ILE A 150 -3.08 15.67 -18.39
CA ILE A 150 -3.21 16.71 -17.35
C ILE A 150 -1.87 16.94 -16.63
N PRO A 151 -1.19 15.92 -16.06
CA PRO A 151 0.12 16.13 -15.44
C PRO A 151 1.19 16.67 -16.41
N TYR A 152 1.15 16.24 -17.67
CA TYR A 152 2.06 16.72 -18.70
C TYR A 152 1.87 18.22 -19.00
N MET A 153 0.61 18.65 -19.20
CA MET A 153 0.29 20.01 -19.63
C MET A 153 0.25 21.00 -18.48
N GLU A 154 -0.40 20.63 -17.36
CA GLU A 154 -0.63 21.54 -16.24
C GLU A 154 0.49 21.52 -15.20
N LYS A 155 1.43 20.56 -15.30
CA LYS A 155 2.50 20.33 -14.31
C LYS A 155 1.96 20.23 -12.88
N LYS A 156 0.81 19.57 -12.74
CA LYS A 156 0.16 19.24 -11.47
C LYS A 156 -0.15 17.75 -11.40
N VAL A 157 -0.05 17.18 -10.20
CA VAL A 157 -0.54 15.81 -9.94
C VAL A 157 -2.04 15.72 -10.26
N ASN A 158 -2.48 14.62 -10.86
CA ASN A 158 -3.91 14.39 -11.09
C ASN A 158 -4.30 12.91 -10.94
N LEU A 159 -5.49 12.69 -10.40
CA LEU A 159 -6.07 11.38 -10.09
C LEU A 159 -7.14 11.00 -11.10
N SER A 160 -7.22 9.70 -11.41
CA SER A 160 -8.28 9.09 -12.19
C SER A 160 -8.93 7.91 -11.46
N LEU A 161 -10.25 7.84 -11.52
CA LEU A 161 -11.04 6.69 -11.07
C LEU A 161 -11.10 5.54 -12.08
N LEU A 162 -10.33 5.66 -13.17
CA LEU A 162 -10.33 4.78 -14.34
C LEU A 162 -11.62 4.86 -15.17
N CYS A 163 -11.49 4.60 -16.47
CA CYS A 163 -12.61 4.49 -17.39
C CYS A 163 -12.95 3.01 -17.62
N ASN A 164 -14.15 2.76 -18.15
CA ASN A 164 -14.60 1.39 -18.49
C ASN A 164 -13.60 0.67 -19.39
N GLY A 165 -13.00 1.36 -20.36
CA GLY A 165 -12.02 0.77 -21.26
C GLY A 165 -10.78 0.24 -20.54
N ALA A 166 -10.26 0.95 -19.53
CA ALA A 166 -9.12 0.49 -18.74
C ALA A 166 -9.49 -0.76 -17.91
N ARG A 167 -10.67 -0.79 -17.31
CA ARG A 167 -11.14 -1.94 -16.51
C ARG A 167 -11.38 -3.17 -17.37
N MET A 168 -12.14 -3.03 -18.46
CA MET A 168 -12.56 -4.15 -19.31
C MET A 168 -11.42 -4.74 -20.14
N PHE A 169 -10.53 -3.90 -20.69
CA PHE A 169 -9.54 -4.35 -21.68
C PHE A 169 -8.10 -4.36 -21.17
N SER A 170 -7.83 -3.77 -20.01
CA SER A 170 -6.46 -3.62 -19.50
C SER A 170 -6.27 -4.16 -18.09
N GLY A 171 -7.25 -4.90 -17.55
CA GLY A 171 -7.08 -5.69 -16.32
C GLY A 171 -6.87 -4.88 -15.05
N TYR A 172 -7.38 -3.64 -15.00
CA TYR A 172 -7.46 -2.87 -13.77
C TYR A 172 -8.65 -3.33 -12.92
N ARG A 173 -8.44 -3.48 -11.61
CA ARG A 173 -9.43 -3.98 -10.64
C ARG A 173 -10.32 -2.87 -10.12
N ASP A 174 -11.50 -3.23 -9.64
CA ASP A 174 -12.51 -2.31 -9.07
C ASP A 174 -11.98 -1.45 -7.92
N ASP A 175 -11.02 -1.97 -7.15
CA ASP A 175 -10.38 -1.27 -6.04
C ASP A 175 -9.11 -0.51 -6.44
N GLU A 176 -8.75 -0.46 -7.73
CA GLU A 176 -7.60 0.30 -8.24
C GLU A 176 -7.98 1.71 -8.71
N ILE A 177 -7.08 2.64 -8.43
CA ILE A 177 -7.08 4.06 -8.78
C ILE A 177 -5.71 4.38 -9.37
N VAL A 178 -5.66 5.36 -10.29
CA VAL A 178 -4.42 5.80 -10.92
C VAL A 178 -4.12 7.25 -10.55
N LEU A 179 -2.85 7.54 -10.32
CA LEU A 179 -2.35 8.87 -10.02
C LEU A 179 -1.21 9.18 -10.98
N GLY A 180 -1.30 10.31 -11.69
CA GLY A 180 -0.28 10.80 -12.60
C GLY A 180 0.47 11.97 -12.00
N PHE A 181 1.79 11.97 -12.10
CA PHE A 181 2.69 12.93 -11.49
C PHE A 181 3.55 13.65 -12.53
N PRO A 182 3.73 14.96 -12.42
CA PRO A 182 4.95 15.60 -12.90
C PRO A 182 6.15 14.96 -12.20
N LEU A 183 7.26 14.80 -12.93
CA LEU A 183 8.45 14.15 -12.37
C LEU A 183 8.95 14.79 -11.07
N ASP A 184 8.93 16.12 -10.98
CA ASP A 184 9.47 16.83 -9.82
C ASP A 184 8.67 16.53 -8.54
N ASP A 185 7.34 16.44 -8.62
CA ASP A 185 6.49 16.06 -7.49
C ASP A 185 6.73 14.61 -7.08
N PHE A 186 6.89 13.70 -8.05
CA PHE A 186 7.21 12.30 -7.75
C PHE A 186 8.54 12.18 -6.99
N ILE A 187 9.58 12.90 -7.44
CA ILE A 187 10.90 12.90 -6.78
C ILE A 187 10.77 13.42 -5.34
N ARG A 188 10.11 14.57 -5.14
CA ARG A 188 9.93 15.17 -3.81
C ARG A 188 9.27 14.21 -2.83
N ILE A 189 8.19 13.52 -3.24
CA ILE A 189 7.54 12.53 -2.37
C ILE A 189 8.48 11.38 -2.08
N ALA A 190 9.10 10.79 -3.12
CA ALA A 190 9.98 9.64 -2.96
C ALA A 190 11.14 9.95 -2.01
N GLU A 191 11.72 11.15 -2.08
CA GLU A 191 12.78 11.60 -1.18
C GLU A 191 12.28 11.80 0.26
N SER A 192 11.08 12.38 0.44
CA SER A 192 10.47 12.63 1.76
C SER A 192 10.11 11.38 2.56
N THR A 193 10.07 10.19 1.93
CA THR A 193 9.70 8.93 2.62
C THR A 193 10.68 8.47 3.71
N GLU A 194 11.82 9.15 3.89
CA GLU A 194 12.78 8.93 4.99
C GLU A 194 12.56 9.86 6.19
N GLU A 195 11.70 10.87 6.09
CA GLU A 195 11.49 11.84 7.16
C GLU A 195 10.57 11.28 8.26
N LYS A 196 11.07 11.28 9.50
CA LYS A 196 10.36 10.73 10.67
C LYS A 196 9.02 11.41 10.94
N GLU A 197 8.91 12.71 10.66
CA GLU A 197 7.66 13.46 10.87
C GLU A 197 6.51 12.96 9.99
N ILE A 198 6.84 12.49 8.77
CA ILE A 198 5.88 12.01 7.77
C ILE A 198 5.32 10.62 8.12
N THR A 199 6.02 9.86 8.96
CA THR A 199 5.59 8.52 9.42
C THR A 199 4.59 8.53 10.56
N SER A 200 4.38 9.68 11.20
CA SER A 200 3.38 9.87 12.25
C SER A 200 2.04 10.32 11.67
N ALA A 201 0.94 10.07 12.38
CA ALA A 201 -0.42 10.32 11.91
C ALA A 201 -0.65 11.78 11.47
N LEU A 202 -0.61 12.00 10.16
CA LEU A 202 -0.63 13.33 9.52
C LEU A 202 -1.92 14.14 9.76
N CYS A 203 -3.02 13.49 10.15
CA CYS A 203 -4.31 14.13 10.44
C CYS A 203 -4.59 14.31 11.95
N GLY A 204 -3.71 13.87 12.84
CA GLY A 204 -3.94 13.91 14.29
C GLY A 204 -5.07 12.99 14.80
N CYS A 205 -5.83 12.33 13.93
CA CYS A 205 -6.92 11.42 14.32
C CYS A 205 -6.43 10.06 14.83
N ILE A 206 -5.23 9.64 14.44
CA ILE A 206 -4.51 8.57 15.14
C ILE A 206 -3.63 9.28 16.18
N MET A 207 -4.27 9.92 17.16
CA MET A 207 -3.62 9.95 18.46
C MET A 207 -3.67 8.51 18.92
N ASP A 208 -2.51 7.87 18.95
CA ASP A 208 -2.38 6.66 19.73
C ASP A 208 -2.95 6.92 21.11
N ASP A 209 -4.13 6.36 21.39
CA ASP A 209 -4.75 6.42 22.72
C ASP A 209 -3.91 5.67 23.77
N ILE A 210 -2.77 5.13 23.35
CA ILE A 210 -1.77 4.45 24.13
C ILE A 210 -0.71 5.46 24.55
N PRO A 211 -0.56 5.73 25.86
CA PRO A 211 0.45 6.65 26.37
C PRO A 211 1.86 6.30 25.88
N LYS A 212 2.66 7.31 25.51
CA LYS A 212 4.05 7.11 25.01
C LYS A 212 4.90 6.24 25.92
N GLY A 213 4.78 6.40 27.24
CA GLY A 213 5.49 5.57 28.22
C GLY A 213 5.14 4.08 28.12
N ALA A 214 3.87 3.75 27.86
CA ALA A 214 3.43 2.38 27.65
C ALA A 214 3.94 1.80 26.33
N VAL A 215 3.98 2.60 25.27
CA VAL A 215 4.58 2.20 23.98
C VAL A 215 6.05 1.82 24.18
N THR A 216 6.85 2.69 24.79
CA THR A 216 8.26 2.43 25.03
C THR A 216 8.50 1.21 25.93
N ALA A 217 7.64 1.00 26.95
CA ALA A 217 7.73 -0.18 27.80
C ALA A 217 7.44 -1.49 27.04
N ILE A 218 6.45 -1.48 26.15
CA ILE A 218 6.12 -2.64 25.29
C ILE A 218 7.23 -2.90 24.27
N GLU A 219 7.83 -1.84 23.70
CA GLU A 219 8.93 -1.95 22.74
C GLU A 219 10.19 -2.58 23.36
N LYS A 220 10.52 -2.23 24.61
CA LYS A 220 11.63 -2.85 25.36
C LYS A 220 11.49 -4.37 25.51
N ILE A 221 10.26 -4.90 25.48
CA ILE A 221 10.01 -6.33 25.60
C ILE A 221 10.36 -7.07 24.30
N GLY A 222 10.39 -6.37 23.16
CA GLY A 222 10.67 -6.92 21.83
C GLY A 222 9.51 -6.79 20.84
N PHE A 223 8.47 -6.03 21.18
CA PHE A 223 7.37 -5.73 20.26
C PHE A 223 7.67 -4.48 19.42
N GLY A 224 7.26 -4.48 18.16
CA GLY A 224 7.14 -3.29 17.33
C GLY A 224 5.70 -2.77 17.32
N LYS A 225 5.54 -1.46 17.20
CA LYS A 225 4.22 -0.82 17.09
C LYS A 225 3.72 -0.82 15.64
N GLY A 226 2.55 -1.40 15.40
CA GLY A 226 1.79 -1.26 14.17
C GLY A 226 0.68 -0.21 14.30
N THR A 227 -0.17 -0.09 13.27
CA THR A 227 -1.29 0.88 13.27
C THR A 227 -2.30 0.62 14.37
N ASP A 228 -2.71 -0.64 14.58
CA ASP A 228 -3.83 -1.01 15.47
C ASP A 228 -3.43 -2.01 16.59
N GLN A 229 -2.21 -2.54 16.52
CA GLN A 229 -1.72 -3.60 17.40
C GLN A 229 -0.19 -3.57 17.46
N PHE A 230 0.37 -4.19 18.50
CA PHE A 230 1.80 -4.47 18.55
C PHE A 230 2.08 -5.88 18.02
N PHE A 231 3.26 -6.10 17.48
CA PHE A 231 3.69 -7.42 17.04
C PHE A 231 5.18 -7.62 17.28
N GLY A 232 5.58 -8.80 17.72
CA GLY A 232 6.97 -9.14 18.01
C GLY A 232 7.23 -10.60 17.66
N ARG A 233 8.48 -10.91 17.32
CA ARG A 233 8.90 -12.29 17.08
C ARG A 233 9.52 -12.86 18.35
N PHE A 234 8.95 -13.94 18.86
CA PHE A 234 9.41 -14.62 20.06
C PHE A 234 9.59 -16.10 19.74
N GLY A 235 10.85 -16.53 19.60
CA GLY A 235 11.17 -17.83 19.02
C GLY A 235 10.75 -17.92 17.54
N GLU A 236 10.00 -18.97 17.21
CA GLU A 236 9.46 -19.17 15.85
C GLU A 236 8.12 -18.49 15.61
N GLU A 237 7.45 -18.00 16.67
CA GLU A 237 6.12 -17.40 16.53
C GLU A 237 6.18 -15.88 16.39
N ILE A 238 5.19 -15.36 15.66
CA ILE A 238 4.85 -13.94 15.69
C ILE A 238 3.71 -13.78 16.68
N VAL A 239 4.00 -13.09 17.79
CA VAL A 239 3.01 -12.77 18.82
C VAL A 239 2.46 -11.37 18.55
N ARG A 240 1.14 -11.26 18.49
CA ARG A 240 0.42 -9.98 18.43
C ARG A 240 -0.04 -9.61 19.83
N LEU A 241 0.02 -8.33 20.15
CA LEU A 241 -0.44 -7.79 21.43
C LEU A 241 -1.47 -6.69 21.14
N TYR A 242 -2.70 -6.93 21.60
CA TYR A 242 -3.82 -6.02 21.50
C TYR A 242 -4.00 -5.26 22.82
N THR A 243 -4.46 -4.01 22.70
CA THR A 243 -4.79 -3.13 23.83
C THR A 243 -6.29 -2.82 23.80
N PRO A 244 -7.16 -3.77 24.19
CA PRO A 244 -8.59 -3.55 24.22
C PRO A 244 -8.95 -2.39 25.17
N LYS A 245 -9.95 -1.60 24.78
CA LYS A 245 -10.53 -0.56 25.63
C LYS A 245 -11.82 -1.07 26.27
N ASP A 246 -12.03 -0.71 27.53
CA ASP A 246 -13.31 -0.90 28.20
C ASP A 246 -14.37 0.09 27.70
N LYS A 247 -15.58 0.04 28.30
CA LYS A 247 -16.71 0.91 27.94
C LYS A 247 -16.41 2.40 28.15
N ASP A 248 -15.46 2.73 29.03
CA ASP A 248 -15.04 4.10 29.33
C ASP A 248 -13.81 4.52 28.51
N GLY A 249 -13.36 3.68 27.56
CA GLY A 249 -12.20 3.94 26.71
C GLY A 249 -10.84 3.68 27.38
N LYS A 250 -10.80 3.11 28.60
CA LYS A 250 -9.56 2.82 29.32
C LYS A 250 -9.01 1.46 28.91
N ILE A 251 -7.68 1.38 28.80
CA ILE A 251 -6.97 0.13 28.58
C ILE A 251 -6.57 -0.42 29.95
N ALA A 252 -7.24 -1.49 30.41
CA ALA A 252 -6.96 -2.16 31.69
C ALA A 252 -6.53 -3.63 31.51
N SER A 253 -6.55 -4.13 30.27
CA SER A 253 -6.08 -5.46 29.93
C SER A 253 -5.31 -5.44 28.62
N LEU A 254 -4.51 -6.47 28.41
CA LEU A 254 -3.81 -6.74 27.16
C LEU A 254 -4.23 -8.11 26.64
N THR A 255 -4.17 -8.34 25.34
CA THR A 255 -4.43 -9.66 24.78
C THR A 255 -3.28 -10.07 23.88
N LEU A 256 -2.56 -11.11 24.29
CA LEU A 256 -1.60 -11.79 23.40
C LEU A 256 -2.38 -12.68 22.44
N HIS A 257 -1.94 -12.75 21.18
CA HIS A 257 -2.58 -13.54 20.15
C HIS A 257 -1.53 -14.17 19.23
N VAL A 258 -1.67 -15.47 18.99
CA VAL A 258 -0.82 -16.24 18.08
C VAL A 258 -1.72 -16.99 17.10
N PRO A 259 -1.69 -16.64 15.80
CA PRO A 259 -2.41 -17.39 14.77
C PRO A 259 -1.55 -18.58 14.30
N VAL A 260 -2.07 -19.80 14.42
CA VAL A 260 -1.41 -21.02 13.98
C VAL A 260 -2.05 -21.54 12.69
N LYS A 261 -1.26 -21.67 11.62
CA LYS A 261 -1.73 -22.16 10.31
C LYS A 261 -1.65 -23.68 10.22
N PHE A 262 -2.70 -24.29 9.70
CA PHE A 262 -2.76 -25.71 9.36
C PHE A 262 -2.94 -25.91 7.85
N LYS A 263 -2.83 -27.17 7.41
CA LYS A 263 -2.93 -27.55 5.99
C LYS A 263 -4.31 -27.21 5.41
N ASP A 264 -5.37 -27.53 6.15
CA ASP A 264 -6.77 -27.37 5.75
C ASP A 264 -7.66 -27.08 6.97
N ASN A 265 -8.92 -26.72 6.70
CA ASN A 265 -9.91 -26.35 7.71
C ASN A 265 -10.33 -27.54 8.60
N GLU A 266 -10.32 -28.77 8.05
CA GLU A 266 -10.65 -29.99 8.79
C GLU A 266 -9.60 -30.28 9.86
N THR A 267 -8.32 -30.18 9.50
CA THR A 267 -7.19 -30.32 10.43
C THR A 267 -7.25 -29.24 11.52
N ALA A 268 -7.49 -27.98 11.15
CA ALA A 268 -7.61 -26.89 12.12
C ALA A 268 -8.76 -27.13 13.12
N SER A 269 -9.90 -27.61 12.63
CA SER A 269 -11.08 -27.91 13.46
C SER A 269 -10.82 -29.06 14.43
N SER A 270 -10.26 -30.17 13.94
CA SER A 270 -9.92 -31.34 14.77
C SER A 270 -8.90 -30.99 15.85
N VAL A 271 -7.86 -30.24 15.50
CA VAL A 271 -6.84 -29.79 16.46
C VAL A 271 -7.44 -28.86 17.50
N ASN A 272 -8.32 -27.94 17.11
CA ASN A 272 -9.00 -27.04 18.02
C ASN A 272 -9.94 -27.76 19.01
N GLU A 273 -10.62 -28.82 18.57
CA GLU A 273 -11.42 -29.67 19.46
C GLU A 273 -10.55 -30.40 20.48
N LYS A 274 -9.46 -31.04 20.04
CA LYS A 274 -8.47 -31.66 20.95
C LYS A 274 -7.84 -30.63 21.90
N ALA A 275 -7.67 -29.39 21.44
CA ALA A 275 -7.10 -28.30 22.23
C ALA A 275 -8.07 -27.78 23.31
N ARG A 276 -9.39 -27.95 23.18
CA ARG A 276 -10.36 -27.55 24.23
C ARG A 276 -10.08 -28.19 25.58
N GLU A 277 -9.60 -29.43 25.58
CA GLU A 277 -9.27 -30.17 26.80
C GLU A 277 -7.96 -29.68 27.45
N LEU A 278 -7.09 -29.05 26.67
CA LEU A 278 -5.76 -28.59 27.08
C LEU A 278 -5.74 -27.10 27.45
N LEU A 279 -6.45 -26.28 26.67
CA LEU A 279 -6.51 -24.83 26.81
C LEU A 279 -7.60 -24.48 27.82
N GLN A 280 -7.21 -24.43 29.09
CA GLN A 280 -8.08 -23.96 30.16
C GLN A 280 -8.15 -22.43 30.19
N ALA A 281 -9.23 -21.89 30.76
CA ALA A 281 -9.36 -20.46 30.99
C ALA A 281 -8.12 -19.90 31.73
N PRO A 282 -7.62 -18.72 31.35
CA PRO A 282 -8.28 -17.68 30.55
C PRO A 282 -7.99 -17.73 29.04
N LEU A 283 -7.36 -18.79 28.51
CA LEU A 283 -7.07 -18.87 27.07
C LEU A 283 -8.34 -18.95 26.23
N LEU A 284 -8.39 -18.12 25.21
CA LEU A 284 -9.43 -18.11 24.19
C LEU A 284 -8.87 -18.74 22.92
N HIS A 285 -9.66 -19.56 22.26
CA HIS A 285 -9.23 -20.15 21.00
C HIS A 285 -10.39 -20.29 20.02
N ARG A 286 -10.11 -20.06 18.73
CA ARG A 286 -11.13 -20.10 17.67
C ARG A 286 -10.53 -20.58 16.36
N VAL A 287 -11.31 -21.34 15.59
CA VAL A 287 -10.97 -21.70 14.22
C VAL A 287 -11.44 -20.60 13.26
N ARG A 288 -10.59 -20.21 12.31
CA ARG A 288 -10.93 -19.34 11.18
C ARG A 288 -10.26 -19.90 9.94
N ASP A 289 -11.04 -20.54 9.06
CA ASP A 289 -10.54 -21.31 7.93
C ASP A 289 -9.49 -22.34 8.40
N ASN A 290 -8.33 -22.43 7.73
CA ASN A 290 -7.24 -23.30 8.15
C ASN A 290 -6.35 -22.71 9.27
N TRP A 291 -6.88 -21.79 10.09
CA TRP A 291 -6.15 -21.20 11.21
C TRP A 291 -6.81 -21.50 12.54
N VAL A 292 -6.00 -21.72 13.57
CA VAL A 292 -6.42 -21.69 14.97
C VAL A 292 -5.82 -20.43 15.59
N ASP A 293 -6.70 -19.48 15.92
CA ASP A 293 -6.37 -18.29 16.68
C ASP A 293 -6.32 -18.66 18.16
N ILE A 294 -5.17 -18.49 18.83
CA ILE A 294 -5.02 -18.67 20.27
C ILE A 294 -4.75 -17.30 20.89
N ALA A 295 -5.51 -16.93 21.91
CA ALA A 295 -5.40 -15.66 22.58
C ALA A 295 -5.35 -15.80 24.10
N LEU A 296 -4.49 -15.03 24.75
CA LEU A 296 -4.33 -14.97 26.20
C LEU A 296 -4.61 -13.54 26.67
N PRO A 297 -5.76 -13.28 27.30
CA PRO A 297 -6.00 -12.04 28.02
C PRO A 297 -5.10 -11.96 29.27
N ILE A 298 -4.51 -10.79 29.48
CA ILE A 298 -3.70 -10.44 30.65
C ILE A 298 -4.39 -9.25 31.31
N ASP A 299 -4.90 -9.46 32.52
CA ASP A 299 -5.42 -8.38 33.35
C ASP A 299 -4.26 -7.59 33.96
N LEU A 300 -4.26 -6.27 33.79
CA LEU A 300 -3.25 -5.41 34.39
C LEU A 300 -3.63 -4.99 35.81
N GLY A 301 -4.90 -5.10 36.21
CA GLY A 301 -5.45 -4.62 37.49
C GLY A 301 -5.43 -3.10 37.66
N GLU A 302 -4.80 -2.37 36.74
CA GLU A 302 -4.74 -0.91 36.67
C GLU A 302 -4.67 -0.46 35.20
N THR A 303 -4.84 0.84 34.95
CA THR A 303 -4.71 1.38 33.59
C THR A 303 -3.32 1.11 33.02
N LEU A 304 -3.22 0.83 31.71
CA LEU A 304 -1.96 0.58 31.00
C LEU A 304 -0.88 1.63 31.28
N ASN A 305 -1.26 2.91 31.41
CA ASN A 305 -0.32 3.97 31.76
C ASN A 305 0.39 3.68 33.09
N ARG A 306 -0.39 3.40 34.16
CA ARG A 306 0.15 3.12 35.50
C ARG A 306 0.90 1.79 35.54
N ALA A 307 0.36 0.76 34.90
CA ALA A 307 1.01 -0.54 34.81
C ALA A 307 2.40 -0.42 34.16
N SER A 308 2.52 0.32 33.05
CA SER A 308 3.79 0.51 32.35
C SER A 308 4.85 1.25 33.17
N MET A 309 4.45 2.10 34.12
CA MET A 309 5.37 2.80 35.03
C MET A 309 5.98 1.88 36.09
N ARG A 310 5.50 0.64 36.24
CA ARG A 310 6.06 -0.35 37.17
C ARG A 310 7.37 -0.99 36.68
N GLY A 311 7.87 -0.61 35.50
CA GLY A 311 9.16 -1.04 34.96
C GLY A 311 9.26 -2.57 34.85
N GLU A 312 10.23 -3.16 35.54
CA GLU A 312 10.51 -4.59 35.50
C GLU A 312 9.29 -5.47 35.83
N LYS A 313 8.40 -5.04 36.73
CA LYS A 313 7.19 -5.82 37.06
C LYS A 313 6.25 -5.96 35.88
N PHE A 314 6.12 -4.89 35.08
CA PHE A 314 5.29 -4.89 33.87
C PHE A 314 5.91 -5.74 32.77
N GLU A 315 7.22 -5.61 32.58
CA GLU A 315 7.96 -6.45 31.63
C GLU A 315 7.87 -7.93 31.99
N ALA A 316 8.03 -8.28 33.27
CA ALA A 316 7.91 -9.65 33.76
C ALA A 316 6.49 -10.22 33.55
N LEU A 317 5.44 -9.41 33.79
CA LEU A 317 4.06 -9.82 33.57
C LEU A 317 3.81 -10.20 32.10
N ILE A 318 4.22 -9.35 31.17
CA ILE A 318 4.02 -9.60 29.73
C ILE A 318 4.91 -10.74 29.24
N ARG A 319 6.18 -10.81 29.66
CA ARG A 319 7.08 -11.92 29.33
C ARG A 319 6.54 -13.25 29.83
N GLY A 320 6.02 -13.30 31.06
CA GLY A 320 5.34 -14.48 31.59
C GLY A 320 4.12 -14.87 30.75
N GLY A 321 3.33 -13.90 30.29
CA GLY A 321 2.24 -14.14 29.35
C GLY A 321 2.70 -14.70 28.00
N ILE A 322 3.79 -14.16 27.44
CA ILE A 322 4.41 -14.66 26.21
C ILE A 322 4.85 -16.12 26.38
N ASP A 323 5.56 -16.42 27.46
CA ASP A 323 6.03 -17.78 27.74
C ASP A 323 4.85 -18.76 27.90
N THR A 324 3.77 -18.33 28.55
CA THR A 324 2.54 -19.13 28.66
C THR A 324 1.90 -19.38 27.31
N ILE A 325 1.63 -18.34 26.51
CA ILE A 325 0.94 -18.53 25.23
C ILE A 325 1.78 -19.35 24.25
N LEU A 326 3.11 -19.19 24.25
CA LEU A 326 4.01 -19.99 23.40
C LEU A 326 4.03 -21.46 23.80
N LYS A 327 4.05 -21.77 25.11
CA LYS A 327 3.95 -23.16 25.60
C LYS A 327 2.64 -23.81 25.17
N GLU A 328 1.54 -23.08 25.24
CA GLU A 328 0.24 -23.59 24.81
C GLU A 328 0.15 -23.78 23.29
N VAL A 329 0.68 -22.83 22.50
CA VAL A 329 0.80 -22.97 21.04
C VAL A 329 1.61 -24.21 20.66
N GLU A 330 2.72 -24.48 21.36
CA GLU A 330 3.55 -25.65 21.09
C GLU A 330 2.79 -26.95 21.36
N LYS A 331 2.01 -27.04 22.45
CA LYS A 331 1.15 -28.20 22.72
C LYS A 331 0.13 -28.43 21.60
N VAL A 332 -0.49 -27.35 21.11
CA VAL A 332 -1.46 -27.41 20.00
C VAL A 332 -0.79 -27.90 18.72
N LYS A 333 0.41 -27.40 18.39
CA LYS A 333 1.19 -27.87 17.24
C LYS A 333 1.57 -29.35 17.34
N ARG A 334 1.99 -29.83 18.51
CA ARG A 334 2.35 -31.25 18.71
C ARG A 334 1.15 -32.19 18.48
N LYS A 335 -0.06 -31.80 18.89
CA LYS A 335 -1.29 -32.56 18.67
C LYS A 335 -1.75 -32.61 17.22
N ALA A 336 -1.29 -31.70 16.37
CA ALA A 336 -1.53 -31.74 14.94
C ALA A 336 -0.62 -32.75 14.20
N ALA A 337 0.51 -33.13 14.82
CA ALA A 337 1.41 -34.15 14.32
C ALA A 337 1.03 -35.57 14.79
N THR A 338 -0.04 -35.72 15.59
CA THR A 338 -0.52 -37.01 16.16
C THR A 338 -1.92 -37.37 15.67
#